data_AF-A0A396YTR6-F1
#
_entry.id   AF-A0A396YTR6-F1
#
_cell.length_a   1.000
_cell.length_b   1.000
_cell.length_c   1.000
_cell.angle_alpha   90.00
_cell.angle_beta   90.00
_cell.angle_gamma   90.00
#
_symmetry.space_group_name_H-M   'P 1'
#
loop_
_entity.id
_entity.type
_entity.pdbx_description
1 polymer ?
#
loop_
_entity_poly.entity_id
_entity_poly.type
_entity_poly.pdbx_seq_one_letter_code
_entity_poly.pdbx_strand_id
1 'polypeptide(L)' 'MNLNSRMGRIAIEVKIAFEAFRITNGYEPNEREKIGILHERGFINPIRIVQNWDRLDRKLKSLADEIRKRECV' A
#
# COMPACT_ATOMS: atom_id res chain seq x y z
N MET A 1 -5.46 -24.22 4.34
CA MET A 1 -4.84 -22.88 4.33
C MET A 1 -5.82 -21.88 4.92
N ASN A 2 -5.40 -21.05 5.89
CA ASN A 2 -6.28 -20.09 6.59
C ASN A 2 -6.42 -18.80 5.75
N LEU A 3 -7.65 -18.35 5.46
CA LEU A 3 -7.95 -17.16 4.64
C LEU A 3 -7.20 -15.90 5.11
N ASN A 4 -7.02 -15.76 6.43
CA ASN A 4 -6.31 -14.64 7.05
C ASN A 4 -4.84 -14.56 6.62
N SER A 5 -4.18 -15.71 6.41
CA SER A 5 -2.80 -15.76 5.93
C SER A 5 -2.67 -15.31 4.46
N ARG A 6 -3.71 -15.51 3.65
CA ARG A 6 -3.73 -15.12 2.23
C ARG A 6 -4.00 -13.63 2.05
N MET A 7 -4.91 -13.04 2.84
CA MET A 7 -5.21 -11.61 2.78
C MET A 7 -4.03 -10.75 3.26
N GLY A 8 -3.35 -11.17 4.33
CA GLY A 8 -2.14 -10.48 4.80
C GLY A 8 -1.02 -10.47 3.74
N ARG A 9 -0.86 -11.58 3.00
CA ARG A 9 0.12 -11.66 1.90
C ARG A 9 -0.16 -10.65 0.78
N ILE A 10 -1.42 -10.49 0.37
CA ILE A 10 -1.78 -9.53 -0.70
C ILE A 10 -1.41 -8.10 -0.30
N ALA A 11 -1.73 -7.68 0.93
CA ALA A 11 -1.39 -6.34 1.41
C ALA A 11 0.13 -6.12 1.46
N ILE A 12 0.90 -7.13 1.87
CA ILE A 12 2.36 -7.10 1.89
C ILE A 12 2.91 -7.01 0.46
N GLU A 13 2.39 -7.79 -0.48
CA GLU A 13 2.86 -7.78 -1.88
C GLU A 13 2.60 -6.43 -2.56
N VAL A 14 1.44 -5.81 -2.31
CA VAL A 14 1.11 -4.46 -2.81
C VAL A 14 2.10 -3.44 -2.23
N LYS A 15 2.38 -3.51 -0.92
CA LYS A 15 3.37 -2.65 -0.26
C LYS A 15 4.75 -2.76 -0.92
N ILE A 16 5.24 -4.00 -1.06
CA ILE A 16 6.52 -4.30 -1.68
C ILE A 16 6.57 -3.77 -3.11
N ALA A 17 5.46 -3.82 -3.84
CA ALA A 17 5.39 -3.30 -5.21
C ALA A 17 5.63 -1.80 -5.30
N PHE A 18 4.96 -1.03 -4.44
CA PHE A 18 5.12 0.42 -4.43
C PHE A 18 6.46 0.85 -3.84
N GLU A 19 6.95 0.16 -2.81
CA GLU A 19 8.28 0.42 -2.25
C GLU A 19 9.39 0.15 -3.25
N ALA A 20 9.31 -0.95 -4.00
CA ALA A 20 10.29 -1.25 -5.05
C ALA A 20 10.32 -0.14 -6.11
N PHE A 21 9.15 0.30 -6.58
CA PHE A 21 9.07 1.42 -7.53
C PHE A 21 9.70 2.69 -6.96
N ARG A 22 9.38 3.04 -5.70
CA ARG A 22 9.90 4.23 -5.04
C ARG A 22 11.42 4.19 -4.89
N ILE A 23 11.97 3.05 -4.51
CA ILE A 23 13.43 2.88 -4.37
C ILE A 23 14.11 3.05 -5.73
N THR A 24 13.55 2.47 -6.79
CA THR A 24 14.13 2.54 -8.14
C THR A 24 14.04 3.95 -8.75
N ASN A 25 12.92 4.65 -8.56
CA ASN A 25 12.66 5.92 -9.25
C ASN A 25 12.92 7.16 -8.37
N GLY A 26 13.06 6.99 -7.06
CA GLY A 26 13.28 8.09 -6.11
C GLY A 26 12.04 8.89 -5.72
N TYR A 27 10.84 8.47 -6.14
CA TYR A 27 9.58 9.14 -5.81
C TYR A 27 8.43 8.15 -5.60
N GLU A 28 7.40 8.58 -4.86
CA GLU A 28 6.19 7.77 -4.61
C GLU A 28 5.34 7.66 -5.88
N PRO A 29 4.90 6.45 -6.28
CA PRO A 29 4.06 6.30 -7.47
C PRO A 29 2.73 7.04 -7.29
N ASN A 30 2.29 7.74 -8.32
CA ASN A 30 0.95 8.30 -8.39
C ASN A 30 -0.11 7.21 -8.65
N GLU A 31 -1.40 7.56 -8.61
CA GLU A 31 -2.50 6.60 -8.77
C GLU A 31 -2.41 5.78 -10.07
N ARG A 32 -2.08 6.44 -11.19
CA ARG A 32 -1.94 5.77 -12.49
C ARG A 32 -0.77 4.80 -12.51
N GLU A 33 0.37 5.20 -11.94
CA GLU A 33 1.55 4.36 -11.82
C GLU A 33 1.28 3.16 -10.91
N LYS A 34 0.61 3.35 -9.77
CA LYS A 34 0.19 2.26 -8.88
C LYS A 34 -0.66 1.23 -9.61
N ILE A 35 -1.63 1.68 -10.41
CA ILE A 35 -2.47 0.78 -11.21
C ILE A 35 -1.62 -0.01 -12.21
N GLY A 36 -0.69 0.65 -12.92
CA GLY A 36 0.24 0.02 -13.86
C GLY A 36 1.11 -1.05 -13.21
N ILE A 37 1.75 -0.72 -12.08
CA ILE A 37 2.60 -1.63 -11.31
C ILE A 37 1.84 -2.91 -10.91
N LEU A 38 0.61 -2.76 -10.42
CA LEU A 38 -0.20 -3.90 -10.01
C LEU A 38 -0.69 -4.72 -11.20
N HIS A 39 -1.04 -4.07 -12.31
CA HIS A 39 -1.43 -4.74 -13.54
C HIS A 39 -0.28 -5.60 -14.11
N GLU A 40 0.93 -5.03 -14.21
CA GLU A 40 2.13 -5.73 -14.68
C GLU A 40 2.50 -6.95 -13.82
N ARG A 41 2.16 -6.91 -12.52
CA ARG A 41 2.38 -8.01 -11.57
C ARG A 41 1.24 -9.04 -11.55
N GLY A 42 0.23 -8.89 -12.40
CA GLY A 42 -0.85 -9.87 -12.54
C GLY A 42 -1.95 -9.78 -11.47
N PHE A 43 -2.05 -8.65 -10.75
CA PHE A 43 -3.15 -8.47 -9.81
C PHE A 43 -4.49 -8.30 -10.53
N ILE A 44 -5.50 -9.03 -10.07
CA ILE A 44 -6.86 -8.89 -10.57
C ILE A 44 -7.49 -7.62 -9.97
N ASN A 45 -8.05 -6.76 -10.82
CA ASN A 45 -8.70 -5.51 -10.45
C ASN A 45 -7.77 -4.51 -9.70
N PRO A 46 -6.70 -4.04 -10.35
CA PRO A 46 -5.71 -3.15 -9.74
C PRO A 46 -6.31 -1.82 -9.26
N ILE A 47 -7.31 -1.29 -9.97
CA ILE A 47 -8.00 -0.04 -9.61
C ILE A 47 -8.60 -0.16 -8.20
N ARG A 48 -9.37 -1.23 -7.93
CA ARG A 48 -9.99 -1.43 -6.63
C ARG A 48 -8.95 -1.64 -5.53
N ILE A 49 -7.82 -2.28 -5.85
CA ILE A 49 -6.73 -2.48 -4.89
C ILE A 49 -6.11 -1.13 -4.53
N VAL A 50 -5.78 -0.27 -5.51
CA VAL A 50 -5.21 1.06 -5.26
C VAL A 50 -6.12 1.93 -4.42
N GLN A 51 -7.42 1.97 -4.73
CA GLN A 51 -8.40 2.74 -3.95
C GLN A 51 -8.46 2.31 -2.47
N ASN A 52 -8.42 1.00 -2.21
CA ASN A 52 -8.43 0.49 -0.84
C ASN A 52 -7.08 0.70 -0.15
N TRP A 53 -5.98 0.56 -0.87
CA TRP A 53 -4.63 0.84 -0.38
C TRP A 53 -4.50 2.29 0.09
N ASP A 54 -4.90 3.26 -0.74
CA ASP A 54 -4.79 4.68 -0.40
C ASP A 54 -5.70 5.09 0.76
N ARG A 55 -6.83 4.40 0.94
CA ARG A 55 -7.67 4.58 2.13
C ARG A 55 -6.99 4.01 3.39
N LEU A 56 -6.36 2.84 3.27
CA LEU A 56 -5.64 2.20 4.39
C LEU A 56 -4.41 3.02 4.79
N ASP A 57 -3.60 3.42 3.82
CA ASP A 57 -2.38 4.20 4.04
C ASP A 57 -2.67 5.53 4.76
N ARG A 58 -3.71 6.26 4.33
CA ARG A 58 -4.17 7.47 5.03
C ARG A 58 -4.57 7.22 6.47
N LYS A 59 -5.31 6.14 6.74
CA LYS A 59 -5.70 5.78 8.12
C LYS A 59 -4.49 5.44 8.99
N LEU A 60 -3.54 4.70 8.44
CA LEU A 60 -2.31 4.33 9.14
C LEU A 60 -1.44 5.55 9.44
N LYS A 61 -1.30 6.47 8.49
CA LYS A 61 -0.60 7.75 8.69
C LYS A 61 -1.26 8.59 9.79
N SER A 62 -2.59 8.74 9.74
CA SER A 62 -3.34 9.45 10.79
C SER A 62 -3.12 8.83 12.17
N LEU A 63 -3.19 7.49 12.28
CA LEU A 63 -2.94 6.79 13.53
C LEU A 63 -1.51 6.98 14.02
N ALA A 64 -0.51 6.91 13.13
CA ALA A 64 0.89 7.14 13.49
C ALA A 64 1.12 8.57 14.01
N ASP A 65 0.48 9.56 13.40
CA ASP A 65 0.55 10.94 13.84
C ASP A 65 -0.12 11.15 15.20
N GLU A 66 -1.24 10.47 15.46
CA GLU A 66 -1.91 10.48 16.78
C GLU A 66 -1.05 9.84 17.88
N ILE A 67 -0.39 8.71 17.58
CA ILE A 67 0.53 8.05 18.52
C ILE A 67 1.70 8.98 18.85
N ARG A 68 2.35 9.56 17.84
CA ARG A 68 3.46 10.51 18.05
C ARG A 68 3.06 11.72 18.89
N LYS A 69 1.86 12.27 18.67
CA LYS A 69 1.34 13.37 19.49
C LYS A 69 1.18 13.01 20.96
N ARG A 70 0.87 11.74 21.28
CA ARG A 70 0.74 11.26 22.66
C ARG A 70 2.07 10.90 23.30
N GLU A 71 3.05 10.47 22.53
CA GLU A 71 4.40 10.12 23.01
C GLU A 71 5.29 11.35 23.25
N CYS A 72 4.98 12.50 22.65
CA CYS A 72 5.67 13.77 22.86
C CYS A 72 5.08 14.64 23.99
N VAL A 73 4.30 14.07 24.91
CA VAL A 73 3.73 14.73 26.10
C VAL A 73 4.44 14.25 27.36
#